data_AF-A0A537N7B9-F1
#
_entry.id   AF-A0A537N7B9-F1
#
_cell.length_a   1.000
_cell.length_b   1.000
_cell.length_c   1.000
_cell.angle_alpha   90.00
_cell.angle_beta   90.00
_cell.angle_gamma   90.00
#
_symmetry.space_group_name_H-M   'P 1'
#
loop_
_entity.id
_entity.type
_entity.pdbx_description
1 polymer ?
#
loop_
_entity_poly.entity_id
_entity_poly.type
_entity_poly.pdbx_seq_one_letter_code
_entity_poly.pdbx_strand_id
1 'polypeptide(L)' 'MFDHEIREAAEHVLDVCRRRKLRIVTAESCTGGLIAAALTAIAGSSDVVDRAFVTYSNE' A
#
# COMPACT_ATOMS: atom_id res chain seq x y z
N MET A 1 5.26 -7.89 11.42
CA MET A 1 4.00 -8.24 10.72
C MET A 1 4.31 -8.58 9.27
N PHE A 2 5.05 -7.73 8.56
CA PHE A 2 5.62 -8.06 7.24
C PHE A 2 7.10 -8.44 7.40
N ASP A 3 7.59 -9.33 6.54
CA ASP A 3 9.01 -9.65 6.46
C ASP A 3 9.81 -8.50 5.83
N HIS A 4 11.13 -8.68 5.74
CA HIS A 4 12.04 -7.67 5.24
C HIS A 4 11.75 -7.31 3.76
N GLU A 5 11.48 -8.32 2.94
CA GLU A 5 11.28 -8.15 1.51
C GLU A 5 10.02 -7.32 1.21
N ILE A 6 8.90 -7.64 1.86
CA ILE A 6 7.66 -6.87 1.71
C ILE A 6 7.84 -5.44 2.20
N ARG A 7 8.58 -5.25 3.30
CA ARG A 7 8.83 -3.91 3.85
C ARG A 7 9.68 -3.07 2.90
N GLU A 8 10.76 -3.60 2.34
CA GLU A 8 11.58 -2.90 1.35
C GLU A 8 10.79 -2.55 0.09
N ALA A 9 9.96 -3.49 -0.40
CA ALA A 9 9.11 -3.23 -1.55
C ALA A 9 8.11 -2.08 -1.29
N ALA A 10 7.48 -2.07 -0.11
CA ALA A 10 6.56 -1.01 0.29
C ALA A 10 7.27 0.36 0.37
N GLU A 11 8.43 0.42 1.02
CA GLU A 11 9.25 1.64 1.11
C GLU A 11 9.64 2.15 -0.29
N HIS A 12 10.10 1.26 -1.17
CA HIS A 12 10.50 1.62 -2.52
C HIS A 12 9.34 2.20 -3.34
N VAL A 13 8.15 1.60 -3.28
CA VAL A 13 6.96 2.08 -3.98
C VAL A 13 6.56 3.48 -3.48
N LEU A 14 6.53 3.68 -2.16
CA LEU A 14 6.20 4.97 -1.56
C LEU A 14 7.19 6.06 -1.99
N ASP A 15 8.49 5.76 -2.00
CA ASP A 15 9.53 6.71 -2.41
C ASP A 15 9.43 7.09 -3.89
N VAL A 16 9.16 6.12 -4.77
CA VAL A 16 8.96 6.40 -6.20
C VAL A 16 7.75 7.31 -6.41
N CYS A 17 6.62 7.02 -5.75
CA CYS A 17 5.41 7.83 -5.86
C CYS A 17 5.61 9.24 -5.29
N ARG A 18 6.27 9.37 -4.12
CA ARG A 18 6.58 10.66 -3.49
C ARG A 18 7.43 11.54 -4.41
N ARG A 19 8.51 11.01 -4.99
CA ARG A 19 9.37 11.76 -5.94
C ARG A 19 8.60 12.22 -7.18
N ARG A 20 7.60 11.45 -7.62
CA ARG A 20 6.79 11.75 -8.81
C ARG A 20 5.50 12.53 -8.49
N LYS A 21 5.25 12.88 -7.22
CA LYS A 21 4.01 13.52 -6.75
C LYS A 21 2.75 12.72 -7.13
N LEU A 22 2.84 11.39 -7.07
CA LEU A 22 1.73 10.49 -7.34
C LEU A 22 1.11 10.00 -6.03
N ARG A 23 -0.19 9.75 -6.07
CA ARG A 23 -0.92 9.07 -4.98
C ARG A 23 -1.28 7.65 -5.39
N ILE A 24 -1.37 6.76 -4.41
CA ILE A 24 -1.68 5.34 -4.60
C ILE A 24 -3.09 5.04 -4.07
N VAL A 25 -3.80 4.21 -4.83
CA VAL A 25 -5.04 3.55 -4.38
C VAL A 25 -4.87 2.05 -4.60
N THR A 26 -5.24 1.23 -3.61
CA THR A 26 -5.28 -0.24 -3.76
C THR A 26 -6.72 -0.73 -3.90
N ALA A 27 -6.90 -1.78 -4.71
CA ALA A 27 -8.10 -2.59 -4.75
C ALA A 27 -7.67 -4.05 -4.55
N GLU A 28 -8.21 -4.69 -3.52
CA GLU A 28 -7.73 -5.95 -3.00
C GLU A 28 -8.90 -6.95 -2.87
N SER A 29 -8.64 -8.21 -3.21
CA SER A 29 -9.57 -9.32 -2.95
C SER A 29 -8.86 -10.33 -2.04
N CYS A 30 -8.16 -11.33 -2.59
CA CYS A 30 -7.53 -12.41 -1.83
C CYS A 30 -6.49 -11.96 -0.76
N THR A 31 -5.86 -10.79 -0.93
CA THR A 31 -4.94 -10.24 0.08
C THR A 31 -5.66 -9.63 1.27
N GLY A 32 -6.97 -9.38 1.20
CA GLY A 32 -7.78 -8.94 2.33
C GLY A 32 -7.35 -7.61 2.95
N GLY A 33 -6.64 -6.75 2.21
CA GLY A 33 -6.11 -5.49 2.73
C GLY A 33 -4.63 -5.56 3.15
N LEU A 34 -3.95 -6.70 2.98
CA LEU A 34 -2.54 -6.83 3.37
C LEU A 34 -1.60 -5.95 2.55
N ILE A 35 -1.95 -5.56 1.32
CA ILE A 35 -1.13 -4.62 0.53
C ILE A 35 -1.26 -3.22 1.14
N ALA A 36 -2.49 -2.76 1.40
CA ALA A 36 -2.72 -1.49 2.09
C ALA A 36 -2.07 -1.48 3.48
N ALA A 37 -2.15 -2.57 4.24
CA ALA A 37 -1.51 -2.70 5.54
C ALA A 37 0.03 -2.61 5.44
N ALA A 38 0.65 -3.24 4.43
CA ALA A 38 2.10 -3.15 4.22
C ALA A 38 2.54 -1.71 3.90
N LEU A 39 1.81 -1.02 3.00
CA LEU A 39 2.10 0.37 2.65
C LEU A 39 1.89 1.31 3.84
N THR A 40 0.78 1.14 4.58
CA THR A 40 0.42 2.03 5.71
C THR A 40 1.23 1.76 6.98
N ALA A 41 1.95 0.64 7.06
CA ALA A 41 2.89 0.36 8.14
C ALA A 41 4.18 1.21 8.06
N ILE A 42 4.43 1.90 6.95
CA ILE A 42 5.59 2.78 6.79
C ILE A 42 5.22 4.19 7.24
N ALA A 43 6.03 4.76 8.15
CA ALA A 43 5.81 6.12 8.63
C ALA A 43 5.81 7.13 7.47
N GLY A 44 4.85 8.05 7.48
CA GLY A 44 4.69 9.06 6.44
C GLY A 44 3.94 8.59 5.20
N SER A 45 3.51 7.32 5.11
CA SER A 45 2.78 6.79 3.95
C SER A 45 1.52 7.56 3.57
N SER A 46 0.93 8.36 4.48
CA SER A 46 -0.27 9.17 4.25
C SER A 46 -0.08 10.28 3.21
N ASP A 47 1.17 10.65 2.89
CA ASP A 47 1.46 11.60 1.82
C ASP A 47 1.26 11.00 0.41
N VAL A 48 1.27 9.67 0.31
CA VAL A 48 1.16 8.92 -0.95
C VAL A 48 -0.11 8.08 -1.00
N VAL A 49 -0.42 7.31 0.05
CA VAL A 49 -1.59 6.41 0.08
C VAL A 49 -2.86 7.25 0.27
N ASP A 50 -3.78 7.19 -0.68
CA ASP A 50 -5.06 7.91 -0.62
C ASP A 50 -6.18 7.08 -0.03
N ARG A 51 -6.43 5.88 -0.57
CA ARG A 51 -7.48 4.98 -0.11
C ARG A 51 -7.17 3.54 -0.47
N ALA A 52 -7.88 2.62 0.17
CA ALA A 52 -7.84 1.20 -0.13
C ALA A 52 -9.27 0.65 -0.21
N PHE A 53 -9.50 -0.28 -1.11
CA PHE A 53 -10.73 -1.04 -1.24
C PHE A 53 -10.44 -2.52 -1.05
N VAL A 54 -11.21 -3.18 -0.21
CA VAL A 54 -11.19 -4.64 -0.10
C VAL A 54 -12.53 -5.15 -0.60
N THR A 55 -12.54 -5.72 -1.80
CA THR A 55 -13.72 -6.23 -2.52
C THR A 55 -13.53 -7.73 -2.71
N TYR A 56 -13.85 -8.49 -1.66
CA TYR A 56 -13.55 -9.92 -1.61
C TYR A 56 -14.54 -10.75 -2.43
N SER A 57 -15.82 -10.43 -2.35
CA SER A 57 -16.90 -10.99 -3.15
C SER A 57 -17.01 -10.32 -4.50
N ASN A 58 -17.80 -10.93 -5.39
CA ASN A 58 -18.14 -10.34 -6.69
C ASN A 58 -19.18 -9.22 -6.55
N GLU A 59 -20.00 -9.26 -5.49
CA GLU A 59 -20.95 -8.25 -5.04
C GLU A 59 -20.33 -7.26 -4.05
#